data_AF-A0AAU1LQ35-F1
#
_entry.id   AF-A0AAU1LQ35-F1
#
_cell.length_a   1.000
_cell.length_b   1.000
_cell.length_c   1.000
_cell.angle_alpha   90.00
_cell.angle_beta   90.00
_cell.angle_gamma   90.00
#
_symmetry.space_group_name_H-M   'P 1'
#
loop_
_entity.id
_entity.type
_entity.pdbx_description
1 polymer ?
#
loop_
_entity_poly.entity_id
_entity_poly.type
_entity_poly.pdbx_seq_one_letter_code
_entity_poly.pdbx_strand_id
1 'polypeptide(L)'
;MSLRGSLRHHRFIGTAVSLSATAALAACLSACSGDGKGDDAAGKAYTVPTSLCGKAGVGKTTSCTSSAHPEQDLYAVIQVLDSGIDDRAAMKSLLTDYTEAVERSSACR
;
A
#
# COMPACT_ATOMS: atom_id res chain seq x y z
N MET A 1 58.01 1.10 10.91
CA MET A 1 57.00 1.99 10.30
C MET A 1 56.69 1.47 8.89
N SER A 2 55.39 1.36 8.55
CA SER A 2 54.73 1.17 7.23
C SER A 2 55.32 0.19 6.20
N LEU A 3 54.65 -0.88 5.73
CA LEU A 3 53.30 -1.13 5.14
C LEU A 3 53.37 -1.29 3.61
N ARG A 4 52.72 -2.37 3.12
CA ARG A 4 52.33 -2.72 1.73
C ARG A 4 53.48 -3.26 0.85
N GLY A 5 53.39 -4.39 0.15
CA GLY A 5 52.29 -5.30 -0.19
C GLY A 5 52.58 -5.86 -1.59
N SER A 6 52.53 -7.18 -1.79
CA SER A 6 52.40 -7.79 -3.13
C SER A 6 51.99 -9.26 -2.97
N LEU A 7 50.68 -9.49 -3.01
CA LEU A 7 50.12 -10.84 -3.10
C LEU A 7 50.24 -11.31 -4.54
N ARG A 8 50.98 -12.40 -4.72
CA ARG A 8 51.17 -13.10 -5.98
C ARG A 8 49.81 -13.59 -6.49
N HIS A 9 49.43 -13.16 -7.69
CA HIS A 9 48.31 -13.76 -8.41
C HIS A 9 48.70 -15.16 -8.87
N HIS A 10 48.34 -16.17 -8.07
CA HIS A 10 48.26 -17.55 -8.52
C HIS A 10 47.04 -17.70 -9.43
N ARG A 11 47.31 -18.02 -10.71
CA ARG A 11 46.32 -18.61 -11.61
C ARG A 11 46.07 -20.06 -11.16
N PHE A 12 44.84 -20.38 -10.80
CA PHE A 12 44.25 -21.72 -10.72
C PHE A 12 42.81 -21.55 -11.24
N ILE A 13 42.47 -21.95 -12.46
CA ILE A 13 42.11 -23.33 -12.89
C ILE A 13 41.17 -23.97 -11.88
N GLY A 14 39.87 -24.04 -12.21
CA GLY A 14 38.90 -24.80 -11.44
C GLY A 14 37.46 -24.46 -11.76
N THR A 15 36.88 -25.20 -12.70
CA THR A 15 35.44 -25.29 -12.95
C THR A 15 34.71 -25.82 -11.73
N ALA A 16 33.75 -25.05 -11.19
CA ALA A 16 32.63 -25.57 -10.42
C ALA A 16 31.41 -24.68 -10.67
N VAL A 17 30.50 -25.15 -11.52
CA VAL A 17 29.16 -24.60 -11.68
C VAL A 17 28.41 -24.85 -10.37
N SER A 18 28.23 -23.83 -9.53
CA SER A 18 27.37 -23.95 -8.34
C SER A 18 25.90 -23.77 -8.75
N LEU A 19 25.25 -24.88 -9.07
CA LEU A 19 23.80 -24.99 -9.24
C LEU A 19 23.09 -25.04 -7.87
N SER A 20 22.91 -23.91 -7.17
CA SER A 20 22.03 -23.89 -5.97
C SER A 20 21.88 -22.51 -5.31
N ALA A 21 21.07 -21.60 -5.87
CA ALA A 21 20.41 -20.54 -5.07
C ALA A 21 19.36 -19.71 -5.86
N THR A 22 18.50 -20.32 -6.67
CA THR A 22 17.44 -19.57 -7.39
C THR A 22 16.02 -19.82 -6.90
N ALA A 23 15.80 -20.65 -5.88
CA ALA A 23 14.45 -21.04 -5.45
C ALA A 23 13.85 -20.27 -4.25
N ALA A 24 14.49 -19.23 -3.72
CA ALA A 24 14.07 -18.62 -2.45
C ALA A 24 13.65 -17.13 -2.49
N LEU A 25 13.37 -16.57 -3.67
CA LEU A 25 13.00 -15.14 -3.82
C LEU A 25 11.60 -14.90 -4.40
N ALA A 26 10.74 -15.91 -4.44
CA ALA A 26 9.39 -15.82 -5.02
C ALA A 26 8.23 -15.90 -4.01
N ALA A 27 8.50 -15.81 -2.69
CA ALA A 27 7.48 -16.06 -1.67
C ALA A 27 6.75 -14.80 -1.15
N CYS A 28 7.18 -13.58 -1.49
CA CYS A 28 6.65 -12.37 -0.84
C CYS A 28 5.54 -11.63 -1.60
N LEU A 29 5.13 -12.08 -2.79
CA LEU A 29 4.18 -11.33 -3.64
C LEU A 29 2.73 -11.84 -3.58
N SER A 30 2.43 -12.95 -2.89
CA SER A 30 1.10 -13.57 -2.95
C SER A 30 0.16 -13.22 -1.78
N ALA A 31 0.54 -12.34 -0.87
CA ALA A 31 -0.24 -12.10 0.35
C ALA A 31 -1.57 -11.35 0.13
N CYS A 32 -1.75 -10.66 -0.99
CA CYS A 32 -2.97 -9.90 -1.25
C CYS A 32 -4.15 -10.71 -1.79
N SER A 33 -4.02 -12.04 -1.88
CA SER A 33 -5.10 -12.91 -2.39
C SER A 33 -6.07 -13.30 -1.27
N GLY A 34 -6.85 -12.34 -0.78
CA GLY A 34 -8.02 -12.61 0.05
C GLY A 34 -9.26 -12.86 -0.81
N ASP A 35 -9.96 -13.98 -0.59
CA ASP A 35 -11.24 -14.31 -1.22
C ASP A 35 -12.20 -13.11 -1.14
N GLY A 36 -12.59 -12.60 -2.31
CA GLY A 36 -13.29 -11.33 -2.51
C GLY A 36 -14.73 -11.29 -1.98
N LYS A 37 -14.92 -11.49 -0.68
CA LYS A 37 -16.12 -11.04 0.02
C LYS A 37 -15.90 -9.57 0.39
N GLY A 38 -16.22 -8.67 -0.55
CA GLY A 38 -16.29 -7.25 -0.24
C GLY A 38 -17.34 -7.06 0.85
N ASP A 39 -16.92 -6.64 2.04
CA ASP A 39 -17.79 -6.18 3.11
C ASP A 39 -18.37 -4.79 2.76
N ASP A 40 -18.97 -4.70 1.58
CA ASP A 40 -19.66 -3.54 1.01
C ASP A 40 -21.12 -3.46 1.52
N ALA A 41 -21.48 -4.27 2.51
CA ALA A 41 -22.79 -4.30 3.12
C ALA A 41 -22.91 -3.24 4.24
N ALA A 42 -22.67 -1.98 3.88
CA ALA A 42 -23.15 -0.82 4.61
C ALA A 42 -23.15 0.39 3.66
N GLY A 43 -24.22 0.55 2.87
CA GLY A 43 -24.65 1.84 2.31
C GLY A 43 -23.58 2.78 1.72
N LYS A 44 -22.80 2.33 0.73
CA LYS A 44 -22.15 3.13 -0.35
C LYS A 44 -21.34 4.41 -0.01
N ALA A 45 -21.03 4.71 1.24
CA ALA A 45 -20.23 5.88 1.61
C ALA A 45 -18.72 5.62 1.63
N TYR A 46 -18.25 4.37 1.71
CA TYR A 46 -16.82 4.07 1.80
C TYR A 46 -16.47 2.74 1.12
N THR A 47 -15.27 2.64 0.58
CA THR A 47 -14.76 1.42 -0.06
C THR A 47 -13.26 1.29 0.13
N VAL A 48 -12.82 0.12 0.59
CA VAL A 48 -11.40 -0.28 0.66
C VAL A 48 -11.22 -1.46 -0.31
N PRO A 49 -10.80 -1.21 -1.56
CA PRO A 49 -10.68 -2.26 -2.56
C PRO A 49 -9.74 -3.38 -2.09
N THR A 50 -10.16 -4.63 -2.28
CA THR A 50 -9.32 -5.79 -1.97
C THR A 50 -8.03 -5.82 -2.79
N SER A 51 -8.08 -5.30 -4.03
CA SER A 51 -6.94 -5.15 -4.94
C SER A 51 -5.83 -4.22 -4.43
N LEU A 52 -6.12 -3.41 -3.40
CA LEU A 52 -5.16 -2.49 -2.79
C LEU A 52 -4.64 -2.98 -1.43
N CYS A 53 -4.90 -4.25 -1.06
CA CYS A 53 -4.36 -4.89 0.15
C CYS A 53 -4.49 -4.03 1.41
N GLY A 54 -5.66 -3.41 1.64
CA GLY A 54 -5.86 -2.54 2.80
C GLY A 54 -4.93 -1.32 2.87
N LYS A 55 -4.20 -0.97 1.82
CA LYS A 55 -3.28 0.19 1.76
C LYS A 55 -3.99 1.48 1.36
N ALA A 56 -5.15 1.38 0.74
CA ALA A 56 -5.85 2.53 0.21
C ALA A 56 -7.36 2.34 0.24
N GLY A 57 -8.07 3.45 0.30
CA GLY A 57 -9.52 3.50 0.32
C GLY A 57 -10.07 4.84 -0.16
N VAL A 58 -11.35 4.82 -0.52
CA VAL A 58 -12.08 6.00 -0.99
C VAL A 58 -13.37 6.15 -0.21
N GLY A 59 -13.55 7.32 0.40
CA GLY A 59 -14.73 7.73 1.14
C GLY A 59 -15.49 8.80 0.37
N LYS A 60 -16.80 8.68 0.30
CA LYS A 60 -17.74 9.65 -0.26
C LYS A 60 -18.38 10.42 0.88
N THR A 61 -18.43 11.74 0.77
CA THR A 61 -19.19 12.59 1.69
C THR A 61 -20.69 12.56 1.36
N THR A 62 -21.53 12.84 2.35
CA THR A 62 -22.99 12.69 2.26
C THR A 62 -23.65 13.95 1.69
N SER A 63 -23.03 15.13 1.84
CA SER A 63 -23.57 16.43 1.38
C SER A 63 -22.50 17.54 1.29
N CYS A 64 -21.24 17.19 1.06
CA CYS A 64 -20.16 18.18 0.96
C CYS A 64 -19.84 18.44 -0.51
N THR A 65 -20.17 19.62 -0.99
CA THR A 65 -19.85 20.08 -2.34
C THR A 65 -18.97 21.33 -2.26
N SER A 66 -18.16 21.56 -3.29
CA SER A 66 -17.40 22.80 -3.40
C SER A 66 -18.25 23.86 -4.08
N SER A 67 -18.11 25.13 -3.70
CA SER A 67 -18.72 26.25 -4.44
C SER A 67 -18.29 26.31 -5.91
N ALA A 68 -17.11 25.76 -6.24
CA ALA A 68 -16.64 25.63 -7.61
C ALA A 68 -17.36 24.53 -8.41
N HIS A 69 -17.86 23.49 -7.73
CA HIS A 69 -18.51 22.30 -8.31
C HIS A 69 -19.71 21.87 -7.44
N PRO A 70 -20.79 22.67 -7.38
CA PRO A 70 -21.88 22.46 -6.44
C PRO A 70 -22.71 21.20 -6.74
N GLU A 71 -22.63 20.67 -7.96
CA GLU A 71 -23.29 19.44 -8.38
C GLU A 71 -22.50 18.16 -8.06
N GLN A 72 -21.29 18.27 -7.50
CA GLN A 72 -20.39 17.14 -7.26
C GLN A 72 -20.04 17.00 -5.78
N ASP A 73 -20.26 15.80 -5.24
CA ASP A 73 -19.83 15.45 -3.89
C ASP A 73 -18.31 15.33 -3.82
N LEU A 74 -17.73 15.81 -2.72
CA LEU A 74 -16.32 15.63 -2.40
C LEU A 74 -16.06 14.18 -1.96
N TYR A 75 -14.90 13.67 -2.39
CA TYR A 75 -14.39 12.36 -2.03
C TYR A 75 -13.06 12.49 -1.29
N ALA A 76 -12.87 11.67 -0.27
CA ALA A 76 -11.60 11.49 0.41
C ALA A 76 -10.89 10.25 -0.14
N VAL A 77 -9.62 10.40 -0.49
CA VAL A 77 -8.75 9.30 -0.93
C VAL A 77 -7.57 9.24 0.01
N ILE A 78 -7.31 8.05 0.57
CA ILE A 78 -6.16 7.80 1.43
C ILE A 78 -5.37 6.64 0.84
N GLN A 79 -4.05 6.82 0.81
CA GLN A 79 -3.10 5.77 0.45
C GLN A 79 -1.93 5.78 1.43
N VAL A 80 -1.60 4.60 1.96
CA VAL A 80 -0.42 4.36 2.79
C VAL A 80 0.67 3.80 1.90
N LEU A 81 1.82 4.49 1.87
CA LEU A 81 2.96 4.15 1.02
C LEU A 81 3.99 3.23 1.72
N ASP A 82 3.71 2.80 2.94
CA ASP A 82 4.57 1.89 3.68
C ASP A 82 4.38 0.44 3.20
N SER A 83 5.45 -0.33 3.04
CA SER A 83 5.40 -1.71 2.56
C SER A 83 4.85 -2.71 3.58
N GLY A 84 4.89 -2.44 4.87
CA GLY A 84 4.50 -3.36 5.96
C GLY A 84 3.03 -3.32 6.40
N ILE A 85 2.26 -2.33 5.97
CA ILE A 85 0.87 -2.11 6.44
C ILE A 85 -0.20 -2.76 5.55
N ASP A 86 -0.71 -3.95 5.82
CA ASP A 86 -1.86 -4.52 5.08
C ASP A 86 -3.00 -4.79 6.06
N ASP A 87 -3.76 -3.74 6.39
CA ASP A 87 -4.86 -3.82 7.34
C ASP A 87 -6.11 -3.13 6.80
N ARG A 88 -7.00 -3.94 6.22
CA ARG A 88 -8.29 -3.49 5.68
C ARG A 88 -9.17 -2.85 6.74
N ALA A 89 -9.21 -3.39 7.96
CA ALA A 89 -10.10 -2.91 9.01
C ALA A 89 -9.62 -1.54 9.52
N ALA A 90 -8.32 -1.39 9.74
CA ALA A 90 -7.70 -0.12 10.09
C ALA A 90 -7.88 0.93 8.97
N MET A 91 -7.66 0.55 7.71
CA MET A 91 -7.88 1.44 6.56
C MET A 91 -9.35 1.88 6.45
N LYS A 92 -10.30 0.97 6.69
CA LYS A 92 -11.74 1.30 6.71
C LYS A 92 -12.07 2.28 7.84
N SER A 93 -11.55 2.05 9.05
CA SER A 93 -11.74 2.96 10.19
C SER A 93 -11.16 4.34 9.90
N LEU A 94 -9.90 4.40 9.44
CA LEU A 94 -9.21 5.63 9.07
C LEU A 94 -9.98 6.43 8.03
N LEU A 95 -10.46 5.74 6.99
CA LEU A 95 -11.21 6.36 5.91
C LEU A 95 -12.53 6.96 6.41
N THR A 96 -13.26 6.25 7.28
CA THR A 96 -14.49 6.75 7.90
C THR A 96 -14.20 8.01 8.72
N ASP A 97 -13.26 7.93 9.67
CA ASP A 97 -12.94 9.03 10.58
C ASP A 97 -12.46 10.28 9.82
N TYR A 98 -11.60 10.08 8.82
CA TYR A 98 -11.09 11.17 8.00
C TYR A 98 -12.18 11.78 7.11
N THR A 99 -13.06 10.96 6.52
CA THR A 99 -14.17 11.48 5.69
C THR A 99 -15.14 12.30 6.54
N GLU A 100 -15.47 11.85 7.75
CA GLU A 100 -16.27 12.65 8.69
C GLU A 100 -15.57 13.94 9.12
N ALA A 101 -14.24 13.91 9.30
CA ALA A 101 -13.47 15.11 9.61
C ALA A 101 -13.49 16.12 8.45
N VAL A 102 -13.41 15.64 7.21
CA VAL A 102 -13.56 16.47 6.00
C VAL A 102 -14.94 17.13 5.97
N GLU A 103 -16.02 16.38 6.23
CA GLU A 103 -17.40 16.92 6.27
C GLU A 103 -17.57 18.05 7.29
N ARG A 104 -16.86 17.99 8.42
CA ARG A 104 -16.89 19.04 9.46
C ARG A 104 -15.92 20.20 9.18
N SER A 105 -15.06 20.10 8.17
CA SER A 105 -14.04 21.11 7.88
C SER A 105 -14.61 22.33 7.14
N SER A 106 -13.75 23.33 6.88
CA SER A 106 -14.11 24.45 6.00
C SER A 106 -14.15 24.08 4.52
N ALA A 107 -13.68 22.89 4.13
CA ALA A 107 -13.76 22.44 2.73
C ALA A 107 -15.21 22.21 2.27
N CYS A 108 -16.13 22.03 3.22
CA CYS A 108 -17.56 21.77 2.99
C CYS A 108 -18.46 22.96 3.35
N ARG A 109 -17.90 24.17 3.53
CA ARG A 109 -18.64 25.37 3.96
C ARG A 109 -18.46 26.54 3.01
#